data_AF-A0A6S7AUI1-F1
#
_entry.id   AF-A0A6S7AUI1-F1
#
_cell.length_a   1.000
_cell.length_b   1.000
_cell.length_c   1.000
_cell.angle_alpha   90.00
_cell.angle_beta   90.00
_cell.angle_gamma   90.00
#
_symmetry.space_group_name_H-M   'P 1'
#
loop_
_entity.id
_entity.type
_entity.pdbx_description
1 polymer ?
#
loop_
_entity_poly.entity_id
_entity_poly.type
_entity_poly.pdbx_seq_one_letter_code
_entity_poly.pdbx_strand_id
1 'polypeptide(L)'
;MTDTDRSNAGQTAMQPCTHDGIAAQETWRDCAAAHGGRLRLVLLAPDPQSAASLLEQAVRMADTLPVRTDAALRYLWEAGREPADPDAPPDTFLQGFAPSDLVLAADGGYVLHLAPLDDAWFMDGYWPSLQFSAQHEPLGWVCES
;
A
#
# COMPACT_ATOMS: atom_id res chain seq x y z
N MET A 1 21.73 -16.35 -38.65
CA MET A 1 22.37 -15.21 -37.98
C MET A 1 21.26 -14.48 -37.27
N THR A 2 21.22 -14.70 -35.97
CA THR A 2 20.26 -14.17 -35.00
C THR A 2 20.44 -12.67 -34.84
N ASP A 3 19.35 -11.92 -34.86
CA ASP A 3 19.20 -10.71 -34.04
C ASP A 3 17.71 -10.32 -33.98
N THR A 4 17.02 -10.87 -32.99
CA THR A 4 15.77 -10.29 -32.49
C THR A 4 16.16 -9.42 -31.30
N ASP A 5 16.58 -8.19 -31.58
CA ASP A 5 16.97 -7.23 -30.55
C ASP A 5 15.73 -6.50 -30.02
N ARG A 6 15.60 -6.56 -28.69
CA ARG A 6 14.89 -5.66 -27.78
C ARG A 6 13.45 -5.25 -28.11
N SER A 7 12.53 -5.97 -27.50
CA SER A 7 11.35 -5.35 -26.87
C SER A 7 11.02 -6.10 -25.58
N ASN A 8 11.92 -6.04 -24.61
CA ASN A 8 11.60 -6.35 -23.22
C ASN A 8 11.43 -5.00 -22.51
N ALA A 9 10.28 -4.35 -22.74
CA ALA A 9 9.84 -3.24 -21.92
C ALA A 9 9.81 -3.75 -20.47
N GLY A 10 10.46 -3.01 -19.56
CA GLY A 10 10.93 -3.51 -18.28
C GLY A 10 9.86 -4.25 -17.49
N GLN A 11 10.00 -5.58 -17.39
CA GLN A 11 9.46 -6.30 -16.26
C GLN A 11 10.20 -5.78 -15.04
N THR A 12 9.49 -5.07 -14.16
CA THR A 12 9.99 -4.78 -12.83
C THR A 12 10.30 -6.12 -12.17
N ALA A 13 11.58 -6.45 -11.99
CA ALA A 13 11.96 -7.75 -11.47
C ALA A 13 11.38 -7.92 -10.06
N MET A 14 10.60 -8.98 -9.86
CA MET A 14 10.12 -9.38 -8.54
C MET A 14 11.25 -10.07 -7.78
N GLN A 15 11.35 -9.79 -6.48
CA GLN A 15 12.33 -10.39 -5.58
C GLN A 15 11.60 -11.18 -4.48
N PRO A 16 12.09 -12.35 -4.07
CA PRO A 16 11.48 -13.07 -2.96
C PRO A 16 11.68 -12.31 -1.65
N CYS A 17 10.63 -12.24 -0.84
CA CYS A 17 10.66 -11.67 0.51
C CYS A 17 9.79 -12.49 1.47
N THR A 18 9.82 -12.12 2.75
CA THR A 18 8.87 -12.63 3.75
C THR A 18 8.11 -11.44 4.31
N HIS A 19 6.79 -11.55 4.40
CA HIS A 19 5.92 -10.56 5.03
C HIS A 19 5.08 -11.28 6.09
N ASP A 20 5.24 -10.90 7.36
CA ASP A 20 4.56 -11.54 8.51
C ASP A 20 4.68 -13.07 8.56
N GLY A 21 5.86 -13.58 8.19
CA GLY A 21 6.13 -15.03 8.13
C GLY A 21 5.59 -15.73 6.88
N ILE A 22 4.93 -15.01 5.98
CA ILE A 22 4.39 -15.52 4.72
C ILE A 22 5.41 -15.29 3.59
N ALA A 23 5.67 -16.33 2.79
CA ALA A 23 6.50 -16.20 1.59
C ALA A 23 5.79 -15.33 0.55
N ALA A 24 6.50 -14.32 0.05
CA ALA A 24 5.96 -13.31 -0.83
C ALA A 24 6.96 -12.94 -1.93
N GLN A 25 6.48 -12.20 -2.93
CA GLN A 25 7.29 -11.50 -3.90
C GLN A 25 7.14 -9.99 -3.70
N GLU A 26 8.22 -9.23 -3.76
CA GLU A 26 8.18 -7.78 -3.73
C GLU A 26 8.70 -7.16 -5.01
N THR A 27 8.18 -5.97 -5.33
CA THR A 27 8.69 -5.12 -6.39
C THR A 27 8.33 -3.66 -6.13
N TRP A 28 8.76 -2.76 -7.00
CA TRP A 28 8.57 -1.32 -6.83
C TRP A 28 7.90 -0.69 -8.03
N ARG A 29 7.00 0.25 -7.78
CA ARG A 29 6.35 1.02 -8.83
C ARG A 29 6.48 2.51 -8.59
N ASP A 30 6.77 3.26 -9.64
CA ASP A 30 6.68 4.73 -9.57
C ASP A 30 5.22 5.15 -9.38
N CYS A 31 4.97 5.92 -8.34
CA CYS A 31 3.65 6.36 -7.93
C CYS A 31 3.78 7.72 -7.23
N ALA A 32 3.35 8.79 -7.91
CA ALA A 32 3.50 10.14 -7.38
C ALA A 32 2.74 10.39 -6.07
N ALA A 33 1.70 9.58 -5.78
CA ALA A 33 0.96 9.63 -4.53
C ALA A 33 1.67 8.94 -3.37
N ALA A 34 2.64 8.06 -3.64
CA ALA A 34 3.35 7.31 -2.62
C ALA A 34 4.47 8.15 -1.99
N HIS A 35 4.84 7.79 -0.76
CA HIS A 35 5.96 8.36 -0.04
C HIS A 35 7.24 8.24 -0.88
N GLY A 36 7.95 9.36 -1.09
CA GLY A 36 9.14 9.39 -1.95
C GLY A 36 8.86 9.11 -3.44
N GLY A 37 7.60 9.14 -3.88
CA GLY A 37 7.20 8.95 -5.28
C GLY A 37 7.27 7.50 -5.77
N ARG A 38 7.48 6.53 -4.88
CA ARG A 38 7.55 5.10 -5.22
C ARG A 38 6.78 4.26 -4.21
N LEU A 39 5.98 3.33 -4.70
CA LEU A 39 5.19 2.40 -3.92
C LEU A 39 5.88 1.03 -3.91
N ARG A 40 6.10 0.47 -2.72
CA ARG A 40 6.47 -0.94 -2.58
C ARG A 40 5.23 -1.81 -2.77
N LEU A 41 5.35 -2.82 -3.63
CA LEU A 41 4.32 -3.82 -3.84
C LEU A 41 4.79 -5.13 -3.22
N VAL A 42 4.00 -5.68 -2.31
CA VAL A 42 4.24 -7.00 -1.72
C VAL A 42 3.09 -7.91 -2.12
N LEU A 43 3.42 -9.02 -2.77
CA LEU A 43 2.47 -9.95 -3.37
C LEU A 43 2.59 -11.26 -2.58
N LEU A 44 1.55 -11.64 -1.85
CA LEU A 44 1.54 -12.82 -0.99
C LEU A 44 1.44 -14.11 -1.83
N ALA A 45 2.54 -14.41 -2.51
CA ALA A 45 2.72 -15.54 -3.40
C ALA A 45 4.17 -16.05 -3.30
N PRO A 46 4.39 -17.38 -3.26
CA PRO A 46 5.71 -17.95 -2.98
C PRO A 46 6.72 -17.78 -4.13
N ASP A 47 6.27 -17.48 -5.34
CA ASP A 47 7.12 -17.41 -6.52
C ASP A 47 6.60 -16.39 -7.56
N PRO A 48 7.45 -15.94 -8.51
CA PRO A 48 7.06 -14.96 -9.53
C PRO A 48 5.88 -15.38 -10.42
N GLN A 49 5.71 -16.67 -10.69
CA GLN A 49 4.64 -17.16 -11.57
C GLN A 49 3.28 -17.05 -10.87
N SER A 50 3.20 -17.42 -9.60
CA SER A 50 1.98 -17.24 -8.80
C SER A 50 1.69 -15.77 -8.47
N ALA A 51 2.72 -14.93 -8.38
CA ALA A 51 2.59 -13.49 -8.12
C ALA A 51 2.11 -12.66 -9.33
N ALA A 52 2.18 -13.18 -10.56
CA ALA A 52 1.91 -12.40 -11.78
C ALA A 52 0.52 -11.75 -11.79
N SER A 53 -0.54 -12.50 -11.45
CA SER A 53 -1.91 -11.95 -11.38
C SER A 53 -2.08 -10.90 -10.29
N LEU A 54 -1.37 -11.06 -9.17
CA LEU A 54 -1.37 -10.08 -8.08
C LEU A 54 -0.65 -8.80 -8.50
N LEU A 55 0.46 -8.92 -9.24
CA LEU A 55 1.17 -7.76 -9.78
C LEU A 55 0.26 -6.94 -10.70
N GLU A 56 -0.46 -7.58 -11.62
CA GLU A 56 -1.40 -6.88 -12.50
C GLU A 56 -2.52 -6.17 -11.72
N GLN A 57 -3.02 -6.79 -10.65
CA GLN A 57 -4.02 -6.18 -9.77
C GLN A 57 -3.45 -5.00 -8.99
N ALA A 58 -2.28 -5.15 -8.38
CA ALA A 58 -1.59 -4.09 -7.65
C ALA A 58 -1.31 -2.89 -8.56
N VAL A 59 -0.95 -3.15 -9.83
CA VAL A 59 -0.80 -2.11 -10.85
C VAL A 59 -2.13 -1.38 -11.09
N ARG A 60 -3.25 -2.08 -11.30
CA ARG A 60 -4.55 -1.39 -11.45
C ARG A 60 -4.94 -0.59 -10.20
N MET A 61 -4.65 -1.12 -9.02
CA MET A 61 -4.98 -0.45 -7.76
C MET A 61 -4.18 0.83 -7.54
N ALA A 62 -2.90 0.84 -7.90
CA ALA A 62 -2.04 2.02 -7.74
C ALA A 62 -2.53 3.24 -8.54
N ASP A 63 -3.28 3.04 -9.63
CA ASP A 63 -3.91 4.16 -10.38
C ASP A 63 -5.08 4.80 -9.61
N THR A 64 -5.69 4.05 -8.68
CA THR A 64 -6.78 4.50 -7.81
C THR A 64 -6.33 4.79 -6.38
N LEU A 65 -5.02 4.76 -6.13
CA LEU A 65 -4.45 4.87 -4.80
C LEU A 65 -4.89 6.13 -4.04
N PRO A 66 -4.94 7.34 -4.65
CA PRO A 66 -5.39 8.54 -3.93
C PRO A 66 -6.77 8.40 -3.29
N VAL A 67 -7.71 7.75 -3.99
CA VAL A 67 -9.07 7.51 -3.46
C VAL A 67 -9.01 6.51 -2.29
N ARG A 68 -8.14 5.51 -2.37
CA ARG A 68 -7.96 4.52 -1.29
C ARG A 68 -7.27 5.11 -0.07
N THR A 69 -6.28 5.98 -0.26
CA THR A 69 -5.62 6.74 0.80
C THR A 69 -6.61 7.66 1.52
N ASP A 70 -7.43 8.40 0.78
CA ASP A 70 -8.45 9.27 1.36
C ASP A 70 -9.48 8.48 2.19
N ALA A 71 -9.96 7.33 1.69
CA ALA A 71 -10.83 6.43 2.44
C ALA A 71 -10.14 5.85 3.69
N ALA A 72 -8.86 5.48 3.57
CA ALA A 72 -8.05 4.97 4.67
C ALA A 72 -7.91 5.99 5.80
N LEU A 73 -7.58 7.24 5.46
CA LEU A 73 -7.38 8.30 6.43
C LEU A 73 -8.68 8.68 7.13
N ARG A 74 -9.80 8.74 6.42
CA ARG A 74 -11.11 8.98 7.07
C ARG A 74 -11.48 7.86 8.04
N TYR A 75 -11.22 6.60 7.67
CA TYR A 75 -11.45 5.46 8.57
C TYR A 75 -10.56 5.54 9.80
N LEU A 76 -9.27 5.83 9.61
CA LEU A 76 -8.30 5.96 10.71
C LEU A 76 -8.66 7.10 11.66
N TRP A 77 -9.10 8.25 11.12
CA TRP A 77 -9.59 9.36 11.93
C TRP A 77 -10.76 8.93 12.81
N GLU A 78 -11.80 8.33 12.22
CA GLU A 78 -12.98 7.91 13.00
C GLU A 78 -12.62 6.86 14.05
N ALA A 79 -11.66 5.97 13.77
CA ALA A 79 -11.22 4.96 14.71
C ALA A 79 -10.40 5.52 15.89
N GLY A 80 -9.67 6.63 15.69
CA GLY A 80 -8.83 7.27 16.71
C GLY A 80 -9.46 8.50 17.38
N ARG A 81 -10.57 9.00 16.83
CA ARG A 81 -11.27 10.21 17.27
C ARG A 81 -11.72 10.15 18.72
N GLU A 82 -11.39 11.17 19.50
CA GLU A 82 -11.96 11.40 20.83
C GLU A 82 -13.27 12.23 20.75
N PRO A 83 -14.14 12.20 21.78
CA PRO A 83 -15.39 12.97 21.78
C PRO A 83 -15.22 14.50 21.62
N ALA A 84 -14.04 15.04 21.91
CA ALA A 84 -13.73 16.47 21.76
C ALA A 84 -13.25 16.83 20.35
N ASP A 85 -12.87 15.85 19.55
CA ASP A 85 -12.37 16.05 18.20
C ASP A 85 -13.52 16.27 17.21
N PRO A 86 -13.26 16.98 16.08
CA PRO A 86 -14.27 17.18 15.06
C PRO A 86 -14.70 15.87 14.40
N ASP A 87 -15.97 15.78 14.01
CA ASP A 87 -16.50 14.62 13.27
C ASP A 87 -15.77 14.40 11.93
N ALA A 88 -15.41 15.49 11.24
CA ALA A 88 -14.63 15.41 10.01
C ALA A 88 -13.13 15.55 10.30
N PRO A 89 -12.25 14.75 9.65
CA PRO A 89 -10.82 14.90 9.81
C PRO A 89 -10.37 16.28 9.33
N PRO A 90 -9.44 16.93 10.05
CA PRO A 90 -8.84 18.17 9.57
C PRO A 90 -7.97 17.90 8.34
N ASP A 91 -7.86 18.88 7.45
CA ASP A 91 -7.03 18.77 6.23
C ASP A 91 -5.56 18.42 6.56
N THR A 92 -5.05 18.94 7.67
CA THR A 92 -3.69 18.64 8.16
C THR A 92 -3.48 17.17 8.51
N PHE A 93 -4.53 16.45 8.93
CA PHE A 93 -4.46 15.00 9.13
C PHE A 93 -4.48 14.28 7.78
N LEU A 94 -5.37 14.68 6.87
CA LEU A 94 -5.47 14.08 5.53
C LEU A 94 -4.21 14.27 4.68
N GLN A 95 -3.42 15.32 4.96
CA GLN A 95 -2.16 15.62 4.29
C GLN A 95 -0.93 15.08 5.03
N GLY A 96 -1.11 14.52 6.24
CA GLY A 96 -0.02 14.07 7.10
C GLY A 96 0.59 12.73 6.73
N PHE A 97 0.04 12.02 5.72
CA PHE A 97 0.47 10.68 5.37
C PHE A 97 0.53 10.47 3.86
N ALA A 98 1.39 9.54 3.44
CA ALA A 98 1.40 9.01 2.09
C ALA A 98 1.55 7.47 2.11
N PRO A 99 0.95 6.74 1.16
CA PRO A 99 1.19 5.31 0.99
C PRO A 99 2.68 4.95 0.86
N SER A 100 3.15 3.95 1.56
CA SER A 100 4.51 3.40 1.39
C SER A 100 4.49 2.02 0.75
N ASP A 101 3.56 1.17 1.19
CA ASP A 101 3.48 -0.23 0.80
C ASP A 101 2.03 -0.63 0.50
N LEU A 102 1.87 -1.46 -0.53
CA LEU A 102 0.63 -2.16 -0.84
C LEU A 102 0.91 -3.67 -0.80
N VAL A 103 0.32 -4.34 0.18
CA VAL A 103 0.41 -5.80 0.36
C VAL A 103 -0.87 -6.44 -0.16
N LEU A 104 -0.78 -7.36 -1.11
CA LEU A 104 -1.94 -7.95 -1.78
C LEU A 104 -2.01 -9.46 -1.56
N ALA A 105 -3.17 -9.94 -1.13
CA ALA A 105 -3.48 -11.35 -0.93
C ALA A 105 -4.21 -11.97 -2.13
N ALA A 106 -4.18 -13.30 -2.22
CA ALA A 106 -4.80 -14.06 -3.31
C ALA A 106 -6.32 -13.96 -3.38
N ASP A 107 -6.98 -13.64 -2.26
CA ASP A 107 -8.43 -13.40 -2.20
C ASP A 107 -8.83 -11.98 -2.65
N GLY A 108 -7.84 -11.14 -2.99
CA GLY A 108 -8.02 -9.75 -3.39
C GLY A 108 -8.08 -8.77 -2.22
N GLY A 109 -8.07 -9.24 -0.98
CA GLY A 109 -7.85 -8.42 0.20
C GLY A 109 -6.44 -7.83 0.21
N TYR A 110 -6.27 -6.69 0.86
CA TYR A 110 -4.99 -5.99 0.87
C TYR A 110 -4.76 -5.17 2.13
N VAL A 111 -3.49 -4.88 2.38
CA VAL A 111 -3.06 -3.92 3.41
C VAL A 111 -2.39 -2.73 2.72
N LEU A 112 -2.78 -1.53 3.16
CA LEU A 112 -2.15 -0.28 2.76
C LEU A 112 -1.37 0.28 3.95
N HIS A 113 -0.04 0.34 3.85
CA HIS A 113 0.80 1.00 4.85
C HIS A 113 0.92 2.48 4.50
N LEU A 114 0.78 3.33 5.52
CA LEU A 114 0.86 4.78 5.39
C LEU A 114 2.08 5.28 6.15
N ALA A 115 3.02 5.89 5.43
CA ALA A 115 4.14 6.58 6.04
C ALA A 115 3.70 7.99 6.47
N PRO A 116 3.97 8.39 7.73
CA PRO A 116 3.80 9.78 8.14
C PRO A 116 4.77 10.69 7.36
N LEU A 117 4.32 11.90 7.04
CA LEU A 117 5.13 12.93 6.40
C LEU A 117 5.75 13.89 7.43
N ASP A 118 5.22 13.89 8.64
CA ASP A 118 5.71 14.59 9.82
C ASP A 118 5.34 13.84 11.11
N ASP A 119 5.86 14.30 12.24
CA ASP A 119 5.63 13.67 13.55
C ASP A 119 4.37 14.22 14.25
N ALA A 120 3.47 14.89 13.52
CA ALA A 120 2.34 15.60 14.14
C ALA A 120 1.24 14.64 14.63
N TRP A 121 1.08 13.49 13.97
CA TRP A 121 -0.07 12.59 14.17
C TRP A 121 0.30 11.22 14.71
N PHE A 122 1.52 10.75 14.45
CA PHE A 122 2.03 9.48 14.98
C PHE A 122 3.40 9.70 15.62
N MET A 123 3.70 8.86 16.61
CA MET A 123 5.02 8.83 17.20
C MET A 123 6.06 8.37 16.16
N ASP A 124 7.26 8.92 16.24
CA ASP A 124 8.39 8.46 15.43
C ASP A 124 8.57 6.95 15.58
N GLY A 125 8.79 6.28 14.45
CA GLY A 125 8.90 4.82 14.35
C GLY A 125 7.56 4.07 14.38
N TYR A 126 6.41 4.74 14.48
CA TYR A 126 5.10 4.11 14.42
C TYR A 126 4.34 4.49 13.15
N TRP A 127 3.89 3.51 12.37
CA TRP A 127 3.14 3.76 11.14
C TRP A 127 1.82 2.96 11.10
N PRO A 128 0.70 3.59 10.71
CA PRO A 128 -0.56 2.88 10.57
C PRO A 128 -0.58 2.06 9.27
N SER A 129 -1.09 0.84 9.36
CA SER A 129 -1.47 0.04 8.22
C SER A 129 -2.95 -0.32 8.29
N LEU A 130 -3.63 -0.30 7.14
CA LEU A 130 -5.06 -0.51 7.04
C LEU A 130 -5.38 -1.73 6.20
N GLN A 131 -6.22 -2.60 6.74
CA GLN A 131 -6.73 -3.77 6.03
C GLN A 131 -7.99 -3.40 5.25
N PHE A 132 -8.06 -3.87 4.02
CA PHE A 132 -9.20 -3.71 3.12
C PHE A 132 -9.67 -5.05 2.57
N SER A 133 -10.98 -5.15 2.34
CA SER A 133 -11.57 -6.24 1.57
C SER A 133 -11.27 -6.11 0.08
N ALA A 134 -11.53 -7.17 -0.69
CA ALA A 134 -11.47 -7.14 -2.15
C ALA A 134 -12.45 -6.12 -2.78
N GLN A 135 -13.49 -5.71 -2.05
CA GLN A 135 -14.45 -4.69 -2.45
C GLN A 135 -14.01 -3.27 -2.03
N HIS A 136 -12.79 -3.13 -1.49
CA HIS A 136 -12.19 -1.88 -1.03
C HIS A 136 -12.88 -1.25 0.20
N GLU A 137 -13.52 -2.08 1.01
CA GLU A 137 -14.07 -1.64 2.29
C GLU A 137 -12.98 -1.75 3.36
N PRO A 138 -12.74 -0.71 4.17
CA PRO A 138 -11.86 -0.82 5.33
C PRO A 138 -12.40 -1.85 6.32
N LEU A 139 -11.54 -2.76 6.78
CA LEU A 139 -11.90 -3.82 7.73
C LEU A 139 -11.29 -3.61 9.11
N GLY A 140 -10.17 -2.90 9.18
CA GLY A 140 -9.41 -2.71 10.40
C GLY A 140 -8.13 -1.92 10.14
N TRP A 141 -7.47 -1.54 11.23
CA TRP A 141 -6.16 -0.91 11.18
C TRP A 141 -5.29 -1.43 12.33
N VAL A 142 -3.98 -1.37 12.13
CA VAL A 142 -2.99 -1.65 13.15
C VAL A 142 -1.91 -0.58 13.11
N CYS A 143 -1.32 -0.32 14.27
CA CYS A 143 -0.11 0.49 14.39
C CYS A 143 1.09 -0.45 14.46
N GLU A 144 2.00 -0.32 13.51
CA GLU A 144 3.24 -1.08 13.46
C GLU A 144 4.38 -0.27 14.09
N SER A 145 5.42 -0.96 14.57
CA SER A 145 6.61 -0.42 15.25
C SER A 145 7.88 -1.10 14.78
#